data_AF-A0A382MIX6-F1
#
_entry.id   AF-A0A382MIX6-F1
#
_cell.length_a   1.000
_cell.length_b   1.000
_cell.length_c   1.000
_cell.angle_alpha   90.00
_cell.angle_beta   90.00
_cell.angle_gamma   90.00
#
_symmetry.space_group_name_H-M   'P 1'
#
loop_
_entity.id
_entity.type
_entity.pdbx_description
1 polymer ?
#
loop_
_entity_poly.entity_id
_entity_poly.type
_entity_poly.pdbx_seq_one_letter_code
_entity_poly.pdbx_strand_id
1 'polypeptide(L)'
;MTSKKDLNRIKELKKEIPYYVALSTSDSKEKDSYNKIVVEYEKELESLENKLVSRGVKSKGVKSKGVCEMSNFLGRPVLTVSIDKSYTNRNLYDSIRKSWLNVSDERCQKLVDERGYVVGVINKVVMGVIIVEGFEKFEKRANELSERVGFSGKLLDDHPAIGMTMEKRTVSGPIQGFNFEGFNFND
;
A
#
# COMPACT_ATOMS: atom_id res chain seq x y z
N MET A 1 14.96 16.91 -10.84
CA MET A 1 15.09 16.05 -12.04
C MET A 1 16.02 14.90 -11.70
N THR A 2 15.59 13.65 -11.85
CA THR A 2 16.52 12.51 -11.86
C THR A 2 17.20 12.49 -13.22
N SER A 3 18.52 12.52 -13.24
CA SER A 3 19.26 12.71 -14.49
C SER A 3 19.19 11.43 -15.33
N LYS A 4 19.27 11.54 -16.67
CA LYS A 4 19.45 10.36 -17.54
C LYS A 4 20.65 9.49 -17.09
N LYS A 5 21.64 10.12 -16.45
CA LYS A 5 22.81 9.48 -15.87
C LYS A 5 22.44 8.54 -14.71
N ASP A 6 21.58 8.97 -13.78
CA ASP A 6 21.14 8.13 -12.65
C ASP A 6 20.33 6.91 -13.13
N LEU A 7 19.47 7.08 -14.14
CA LEU A 7 18.70 5.98 -14.73
C LEU A 7 19.57 4.94 -15.44
N ASN A 8 20.64 5.39 -16.10
CA ASN A 8 21.61 4.48 -16.71
C ASN A 8 22.43 3.75 -15.65
N ARG A 9 22.86 4.46 -14.59
CA ARG A 9 23.61 3.85 -13.48
C ARG A 9 22.81 2.76 -12.77
N ILE A 10 21.52 2.96 -12.55
CA ILE A 10 20.63 1.91 -11.99
C ILE A 10 20.57 0.67 -12.91
N LYS A 11 20.51 0.87 -14.24
CA LYS A 11 20.49 -0.25 -15.20
C LYS A 11 21.83 -1.01 -15.22
N GLU A 12 22.94 -0.31 -15.03
CA GLU A 12 24.29 -0.89 -14.94
C GLU A 12 24.43 -1.68 -13.62
N LEU A 13 24.09 -1.07 -12.49
CA LEU A 13 24.13 -1.71 -11.17
C LEU A 13 23.30 -3.00 -11.11
N LYS A 14 22.12 -3.03 -11.73
CA LYS A 14 21.28 -4.23 -11.82
C LYS A 14 21.90 -5.38 -12.63
N LYS A 15 22.89 -5.09 -13.46
CA LYS A 15 23.67 -6.10 -14.19
C LYS A 15 24.96 -6.45 -13.46
N GLU A 16 25.62 -5.47 -12.84
CA GLU A 16 26.89 -5.63 -12.14
C GLU A 16 26.74 -6.39 -10.82
N ILE A 17 25.70 -6.13 -10.03
CA ILE A 17 25.47 -6.80 -8.74
C ILE A 17 25.40 -8.34 -8.91
N PRO A 18 24.56 -8.91 -9.80
CA PRO A 18 24.54 -10.36 -10.02
C PRO A 18 25.90 -10.94 -10.45
N TYR A 19 26.66 -10.19 -11.25
CA TYR A 19 27.99 -10.60 -11.68
C TYR A 19 28.97 -10.69 -10.51
N TYR A 20 29.03 -9.67 -9.65
CA TYR A 20 29.91 -9.67 -8.48
C TYR A 20 29.47 -10.64 -7.38
N VAL A 21 28.16 -10.92 -7.25
CA VAL A 21 27.65 -11.99 -6.38
C VAL A 21 28.14 -13.37 -6.84
N ALA A 22 28.15 -13.63 -8.15
CA ALA A 22 28.68 -14.87 -8.69
C ALA A 22 30.20 -15.00 -8.45
N LEU A 23 30.95 -13.90 -8.52
CA LEU A 23 32.37 -13.89 -8.20
C LEU A 23 32.65 -14.03 -6.70
N SER A 24 31.81 -13.45 -5.84
CA SER A 24 31.98 -13.54 -4.38
C SER A 24 31.59 -14.91 -3.81
N THR A 25 30.82 -15.69 -4.55
CA THR A 25 30.46 -17.08 -4.22
C THR A 25 31.42 -18.10 -4.85
N SER A 26 32.38 -17.65 -5.65
CA SER A 26 33.45 -18.49 -6.19
C SER A 26 34.57 -18.72 -5.15
N ASP A 27 35.36 -19.78 -5.32
CA ASP A 27 36.54 -20.08 -4.48
C ASP A 27 37.74 -19.14 -4.75
N SER A 28 37.47 -17.93 -5.26
CA SER A 28 38.49 -16.90 -5.47
C SER A 28 39.04 -16.39 -4.14
N LYS A 29 40.36 -16.14 -4.10
CA LYS A 29 41.03 -15.48 -2.97
C LYS A 29 40.55 -14.04 -2.74
N GLU A 30 39.83 -13.48 -3.70
CA GLU A 30 39.32 -12.09 -3.68
C GLU A 30 37.82 -12.02 -3.31
N LYS A 31 37.20 -13.13 -2.91
CA LYS A 31 35.77 -13.21 -2.57
C LYS A 31 35.31 -12.13 -1.57
N ASP A 32 36.14 -11.81 -0.59
CA ASP A 32 35.83 -10.79 0.43
C ASP A 32 35.85 -9.37 -0.17
N SER A 33 36.70 -9.12 -1.16
CA SER A 33 36.72 -7.87 -1.93
C SER A 33 35.46 -7.76 -2.79
N TYR A 34 35.04 -8.84 -3.45
CA TYR A 34 33.80 -8.85 -4.23
C TYR A 34 32.56 -8.66 -3.36
N ASN A 35 32.51 -9.25 -2.17
CA ASN A 35 31.42 -9.02 -1.22
C ASN A 35 31.32 -7.54 -0.79
N LYS A 36 32.45 -6.86 -0.56
CA LYS A 36 32.45 -5.42 -0.26
C LYS A 36 31.86 -4.61 -1.41
N ILE A 37 32.24 -4.94 -2.65
CA ILE A 37 31.71 -4.29 -3.86
C ILE A 37 30.20 -4.49 -3.98
N VAL A 38 29.69 -5.70 -3.74
CA VAL A 38 28.24 -5.99 -3.76
C VAL A 38 27.51 -5.12 -2.76
N VAL A 39 27.98 -5.06 -1.50
CA VAL A 39 27.35 -4.25 -0.45
C VAL A 39 27.36 -2.76 -0.80
N GLU A 40 28.44 -2.25 -1.38
CA GLU A 40 28.52 -0.85 -1.83
C GLU A 40 27.55 -0.57 -2.99
N TYR A 41 27.46 -1.49 -3.95
CA TYR A 41 26.59 -1.35 -5.12
C TYR A 41 25.11 -1.47 -4.77
N GLU A 42 24.75 -2.34 -3.82
CA GLU A 42 23.40 -2.43 -3.28
C GLU A 42 23.00 -1.14 -2.55
N LYS A 43 23.90 -0.57 -1.74
CA LYS A 43 23.68 0.73 -1.09
C LYS A 43 23.55 1.87 -2.10
N GLU A 44 24.37 1.87 -3.15
CA GLU A 44 24.28 2.85 -4.24
C GLU A 44 22.95 2.72 -4.98
N LEU A 45 22.54 1.49 -5.31
CA LEU A 45 21.27 1.20 -5.97
C LEU A 45 20.09 1.67 -5.12
N GLU A 46 20.07 1.33 -3.83
CA GLU A 46 19.05 1.76 -2.87
C GLU A 46 18.99 3.29 -2.77
N SER A 47 20.14 3.97 -2.67
CA SER A 47 20.22 5.43 -2.64
C SER A 47 19.68 6.08 -3.92
N LEU A 48 19.98 5.51 -5.09
CA LEU A 48 19.50 6.00 -6.38
C LEU A 48 18.00 5.72 -6.59
N GLU A 49 17.51 4.57 -6.14
CA GLU A 49 16.09 4.23 -6.14
C GLU A 49 15.31 5.13 -5.16
N ASN A 50 15.86 5.42 -3.98
CA ASN A 50 15.29 6.38 -3.03
C ASN A 50 15.31 7.83 -3.55
N LYS A 51 16.32 8.21 -4.34
CA LYS A 51 16.35 9.49 -5.06
C LYS A 51 15.28 9.58 -6.16
N LEU A 52 14.90 8.46 -6.78
CA LEU A 52 13.76 8.39 -7.69
C LEU A 52 12.42 8.55 -6.93
N VAL A 53 12.31 7.96 -5.74
CA VAL A 53 11.11 8.03 -4.89
C VAL A 53 10.91 9.44 -4.33
N SER A 54 11.97 10.10 -3.84
CA SER A 54 11.93 11.43 -3.20
C SER A 54 11.69 12.62 -4.14
N ARG A 55 11.87 12.46 -5.46
CA ARG A 55 11.69 13.55 -6.46
C ARG A 55 10.51 13.34 -7.41
N GLY A 56 9.69 12.32 -7.18
CA GLY A 56 8.75 11.81 -8.18
C GLY A 56 7.36 11.48 -7.66
N VAL A 57 6.61 12.48 -7.19
CA VAL A 57 5.16 12.52 -7.45
C VAL A 57 4.95 12.78 -8.95
N LYS A 58 5.33 11.78 -9.75
CA LYS A 58 4.72 11.45 -11.03
C LYS A 58 4.52 9.95 -10.91
N SER A 59 3.26 9.57 -10.74
CA SER A 59 2.79 8.19 -10.79
C SER A 59 3.40 7.46 -11.98
N LYS A 60 4.53 6.76 -11.78
CA LYS A 60 4.67 5.44 -12.36
C LYS A 60 3.57 4.65 -11.67
N GLY A 61 2.46 4.47 -12.37
CA GLY A 61 1.30 3.76 -11.87
C GLY A 61 1.79 2.50 -11.17
N VAL A 62 1.29 2.26 -9.95
CA VAL A 62 1.45 0.97 -9.30
C VAL A 62 1.09 -0.05 -10.37
N LYS A 63 2.07 -0.88 -10.79
CA LYS A 63 1.83 -1.87 -11.83
C LYS A 63 0.84 -2.86 -11.23
N SER A 64 -0.39 -2.78 -11.72
CA SER A 64 -1.44 -3.73 -11.42
C SER A 64 -0.93 -5.15 -11.69
N LYS A 65 -1.13 -6.06 -10.74
CA LYS A 65 -0.93 -7.49 -10.94
C LYS A 65 -2.13 -8.15 -11.64
N GLY A 66 -3.24 -7.42 -11.80
CA GLY A 66 -4.52 -7.91 -12.28
C GLY A 66 -5.70 -7.10 -11.75
N VAL A 67 -6.90 -7.58 -12.07
CA VAL A 67 -8.17 -7.01 -11.60
C VAL A 67 -8.51 -7.60 -10.23
N CYS A 68 -9.02 -6.76 -9.33
CA CYS A 68 -9.50 -7.19 -8.02
C CYS A 68 -10.94 -7.70 -8.11
N GLU A 69 -11.18 -8.92 -7.63
CA GLU A 69 -12.49 -9.54 -7.55
C GLU A 69 -12.99 -9.61 -6.10
N MET A 70 -14.31 -9.74 -5.91
CA MET A 70 -14.89 -9.94 -4.57
C MET A 70 -14.43 -11.25 -3.91
N SER A 71 -14.13 -12.26 -4.73
CA SER A 71 -13.57 -13.55 -4.29
C SER A 71 -12.27 -13.36 -3.48
N ASN A 72 -11.49 -12.32 -3.77
CA ASN A 72 -10.29 -11.99 -3.00
C ASN A 72 -10.58 -11.65 -1.54
N PHE A 73 -11.81 -11.26 -1.19
CA PHE A 73 -12.24 -10.91 0.17
C PHE A 73 -13.15 -11.96 0.81
N LEU A 74 -13.24 -13.16 0.22
CA LEU A 74 -13.98 -14.30 0.79
C LEU A 74 -15.46 -13.99 1.11
N GLY A 75 -16.07 -13.06 0.38
CA GLY A 75 -17.46 -12.62 0.62
C GLY A 75 -17.68 -11.81 1.90
N ARG A 76 -16.60 -11.41 2.60
CA ARG A 76 -16.67 -10.61 3.83
C ARG A 76 -16.93 -9.14 3.53
N PRO A 77 -17.49 -8.38 4.50
CA PRO A 77 -17.75 -6.96 4.31
C PRO A 77 -16.44 -6.19 4.13
N VAL A 78 -16.44 -5.27 3.17
CA VAL A 78 -15.26 -4.47 2.83
C VAL A 78 -15.56 -2.97 2.94
N LEU A 79 -14.68 -2.25 3.62
CA LEU A 79 -14.61 -0.80 3.64
C LEU A 79 -13.31 -0.35 2.96
N THR A 80 -13.43 0.18 1.75
CA THR A 80 -12.26 0.72 1.04
C THR A 80 -12.02 2.18 1.42
N VAL A 81 -10.76 2.58 1.50
CA VAL A 81 -10.35 3.94 1.83
C VAL A 81 -9.29 4.43 0.86
N SER A 82 -9.47 5.63 0.34
CA SER A 82 -8.48 6.29 -0.50
C SER A 82 -7.35 6.84 0.37
N ILE A 83 -6.12 6.41 0.11
CA ILE A 83 -4.92 6.94 0.75
C ILE A 83 -4.37 8.05 -0.14
N ASP A 84 -4.09 9.22 0.44
CA ASP A 84 -3.41 10.28 -0.29
C ASP A 84 -1.99 9.84 -0.68
N LYS A 85 -1.58 10.17 -1.91
CA LYS A 85 -0.25 9.82 -2.44
C LYS A 85 0.90 10.45 -1.65
N SER A 86 0.66 11.54 -0.93
CA SER A 86 1.65 12.22 -0.09
C SER A 86 1.99 11.46 1.20
N TYR A 87 1.28 10.35 1.51
CA TYR A 87 1.54 9.53 2.70
C TYR A 87 2.69 8.53 2.56
N THR A 88 3.52 8.60 1.52
CA THR A 88 4.74 7.77 1.37
C THR A 88 5.74 7.89 2.53
N ASN A 89 5.55 8.86 3.43
CA ASN A 89 6.37 9.07 4.63
C ASN A 89 5.70 8.57 5.94
N ARG A 90 4.57 7.85 5.88
CA ARG A 90 3.86 7.33 7.06
C ARG A 90 3.67 5.82 6.97
N ASN A 91 3.50 5.18 8.14
CA ASN A 91 3.16 3.76 8.24
C ASN A 91 1.86 3.47 7.44
N LEU A 92 1.87 2.39 6.64
CA LEU A 92 0.72 1.96 5.82
C LEU A 92 -0.50 1.62 6.69
N TYR A 93 -0.29 0.91 7.81
CA TYR A 93 -1.33 0.58 8.77
C TYR A 93 -2.01 1.85 9.30
N ASP A 94 -1.23 2.83 9.74
CA ASP A 94 -1.76 4.11 10.23
C ASP A 94 -2.45 4.93 9.13
N SER A 95 -2.05 4.74 7.88
CA SER A 95 -2.67 5.40 6.74
C SER A 95 -4.05 4.81 6.42
N ILE A 96 -4.22 3.50 6.64
CA ILE A 96 -5.48 2.76 6.41
C ILE A 96 -6.43 2.84 7.61
N ARG A 97 -5.94 2.95 8.85
CA ARG A 97 -6.77 2.87 10.06
C ARG A 97 -7.28 4.20 10.62
N LYS A 98 -7.00 5.32 9.95
CA LYS A 98 -7.31 6.69 10.44
C LYS A 98 -8.75 6.83 10.93
N SER A 99 -9.02 7.83 11.75
CA SER A 99 -10.40 8.13 12.15
C SER A 99 -11.23 8.63 10.95
N TRP A 100 -12.38 8.01 10.72
CA TRP A 100 -13.27 8.20 9.57
C TRP A 100 -14.58 8.86 9.98
N LEU A 101 -15.07 9.84 9.22
CA LEU A 101 -16.40 10.41 9.44
C LEU A 101 -17.47 9.58 8.74
N ASN A 102 -18.74 9.73 9.14
CA ASN A 102 -19.91 9.21 8.43
C ASN A 102 -19.94 7.68 8.20
N VAL A 103 -19.34 6.89 9.08
CA VAL A 103 -19.51 5.42 9.09
C VAL A 103 -20.57 5.08 10.12
N SER A 104 -21.63 4.36 9.71
CA SER A 104 -22.71 3.98 10.63
C SER A 104 -22.26 2.92 11.64
N ASP A 105 -22.87 2.92 12.82
CA ASP A 105 -22.58 1.95 13.88
C ASP A 105 -22.84 0.52 13.42
N GLU A 106 -23.94 0.30 12.71
CA GLU A 106 -24.28 -0.98 12.10
C GLU A 106 -23.17 -1.48 11.18
N ARG A 107 -22.60 -0.60 10.35
CA ARG A 107 -21.50 -0.95 9.46
C ARG A 107 -20.23 -1.27 10.24
N CYS A 108 -19.94 -0.52 11.30
CA CYS A 108 -18.79 -0.77 12.15
C CYS A 108 -18.91 -2.14 12.83
N GLN A 109 -20.09 -2.45 13.37
CA GLN A 109 -20.37 -3.71 14.03
C GLN A 109 -20.30 -4.88 13.05
N LYS A 110 -20.90 -4.75 11.86
CA LYS A 110 -20.84 -5.78 10.82
C LYS A 110 -19.41 -6.10 10.38
N LEU A 111 -18.54 -5.08 10.26
CA LEU A 111 -17.12 -5.29 9.96
C LEU A 111 -16.39 -6.07 11.07
N VAL A 112 -16.74 -5.86 12.33
CA VAL A 112 -16.15 -6.60 13.46
C VAL A 112 -16.67 -8.03 13.51
N ASP A 113 -18.00 -8.20 13.50
CA ASP A 113 -18.67 -9.49 13.69
C ASP A 113 -18.30 -10.49 12.58
N GLU A 114 -18.25 -10.01 11.33
CA GLU A 114 -17.93 -10.85 10.17
C GLU A 114 -16.43 -10.89 9.84
N ARG A 115 -15.57 -10.31 10.71
CA ARG A 115 -14.12 -10.17 10.47
C ARG A 115 -13.81 -9.63 9.07
N GLY A 116 -14.49 -8.52 8.74
CA GLY A 116 -14.40 -7.79 7.49
C GLY A 116 -13.05 -7.10 7.29
N TYR A 117 -12.95 -6.36 6.20
CA TYR A 117 -11.70 -5.75 5.76
C TYR A 117 -11.81 -4.23 5.65
N VAL A 118 -10.76 -3.53 6.08
CA VAL A 118 -10.49 -2.14 5.66
C VAL A 118 -9.37 -2.15 4.64
N VAL A 119 -9.62 -1.59 3.45
CA VAL A 119 -8.73 -1.73 2.29
C VAL A 119 -8.21 -0.37 1.86
N GLY A 120 -6.90 -0.17 1.96
CA GLY A 120 -6.21 1.03 1.51
C GLY A 120 -5.99 1.04 0.01
N VAL A 121 -6.40 2.10 -0.67
CA VAL A 121 -6.33 2.22 -2.13
C VAL A 121 -5.62 3.50 -2.55
N ILE A 122 -4.67 3.41 -3.48
CA ILE A 122 -4.07 4.56 -4.16
C ILE A 122 -4.31 4.41 -5.66
N ASN A 123 -4.94 5.40 -6.29
CA ASN A 123 -5.23 5.36 -7.73
C ASN A 123 -5.91 4.04 -8.19
N LYS A 124 -6.92 3.57 -7.45
CA LYS A 124 -7.62 2.28 -7.67
C LYS A 124 -6.79 1.02 -7.38
N VAL A 125 -5.52 1.13 -7.02
CA VAL A 125 -4.70 -0.04 -6.69
C VAL A 125 -4.71 -0.27 -5.19
N VAL A 126 -5.01 -1.50 -4.78
CA VAL A 126 -4.98 -1.92 -3.39
C VAL A 126 -3.53 -1.92 -2.89
N MET A 127 -3.26 -1.14 -1.85
CA MET A 127 -1.94 -0.99 -1.25
C MET A 127 -1.80 -1.83 0.01
N GLY A 128 -2.89 -2.03 0.76
CA GLY A 128 -2.89 -2.82 1.98
C GLY A 128 -4.30 -3.19 2.42
N VAL A 129 -4.39 -4.25 3.21
CA VAL A 129 -5.65 -4.80 3.71
C VAL A 129 -5.52 -5.03 5.20
N ILE A 130 -6.45 -4.50 5.98
CA ILE A 130 -6.55 -4.74 7.42
C ILE A 130 -7.75 -5.64 7.66
N ILE A 131 -7.55 -6.74 8.39
CA ILE A 131 -8.66 -7.51 8.96
C ILE A 131 -9.13 -6.82 10.24
N VAL A 132 -10.42 -6.49 10.31
CA VAL A 132 -11.00 -5.73 11.42
C VAL A 132 -11.20 -6.63 12.63
N GLU A 133 -10.74 -6.15 13.78
CA GLU A 133 -10.93 -6.79 15.09
C GLU A 133 -11.74 -5.92 16.05
N GLY A 134 -11.83 -4.61 15.78
CA GLY A 134 -12.59 -3.68 16.59
C GLY A 134 -12.69 -2.30 15.97
N PHE A 135 -13.44 -1.42 16.63
CA PHE A 135 -13.50 -0.01 16.30
C PHE A 135 -13.66 0.84 17.57
N GLU A 136 -13.24 2.09 17.48
CA GLU A 136 -13.40 3.10 18.52
C GLU A 136 -14.06 4.35 17.93
N LYS A 137 -14.97 4.95 18.70
CA LYS A 137 -15.59 6.23 18.36
C LYS A 137 -14.84 7.36 19.05
N PHE A 138 -14.55 8.41 18.28
CA PHE A 138 -13.95 9.63 18.78
C PHE A 138 -14.98 10.73 18.83
N GLU A 139 -14.87 11.57 19.86
CA GLU A 139 -15.72 12.74 20.03
C GLU A 139 -15.71 13.65 18.78
N LYS A 140 -16.90 14.15 18.49
CA LYS A 140 -17.16 15.08 17.42
C LYS A 140 -16.44 16.41 17.67
N ARG A 141 -15.68 16.89 16.69
CA ARG A 141 -15.13 18.26 16.73
C ARG A 141 -16.23 19.27 16.41
N ALA A 142 -16.09 20.51 16.87
CA ALA A 142 -17.10 21.58 16.74
C ALA A 142 -17.65 21.79 15.32
N ASN A 143 -16.87 21.46 14.28
CA ASN A 143 -17.23 21.68 12.87
C ASN A 143 -17.59 20.39 12.11
N GLU A 144 -17.79 19.27 12.79
CA GLU A 144 -18.07 17.98 12.13
C GLU A 144 -19.55 17.63 12.21
N LEU A 145 -20.10 17.00 11.17
CA LEU A 145 -21.51 16.60 11.19
C LEU A 145 -21.72 15.30 11.98
N SER A 146 -20.71 14.43 12.02
CA SER A 146 -20.76 13.08 12.60
C SER A 146 -19.54 12.78 13.47
N GLU A 147 -19.65 11.75 14.31
CA GLU A 147 -18.51 11.18 15.05
C GLU A 147 -17.48 10.59 14.09
N ARG A 148 -16.23 10.50 14.57
CA ARG A 148 -15.18 9.80 13.82
C ARG A 148 -15.04 8.37 14.36
N VAL A 149 -14.73 7.42 13.49
CA VAL A 149 -14.50 6.02 13.83
C VAL A 149 -13.10 5.59 13.42
N GLY A 150 -12.33 5.03 14.35
CA GLY A 150 -11.04 4.39 14.04
C GLY A 150 -11.18 2.88 14.15
N PHE A 151 -10.74 2.17 13.12
CA PHE A 151 -10.72 0.71 13.15
C PHE A 151 -9.40 0.20 13.72
N SER A 152 -9.47 -0.91 14.45
CA SER A 152 -8.31 -1.67 14.91
C SER A 152 -8.31 -3.06 14.26
N GLY A 153 -7.11 -3.63 14.13
CA GLY A 153 -6.95 -4.97 13.61
C GLY A 153 -5.55 -5.22 13.08
N LYS A 154 -5.41 -6.25 12.26
CA LYS A 154 -4.10 -6.69 11.75
C LYS A 154 -3.94 -6.34 10.26
N LEU A 155 -2.81 -5.71 9.92
CA LEU A 155 -2.40 -5.54 8.52
C LEU A 155 -2.01 -6.92 7.95
N LEU A 156 -2.55 -7.25 6.79
CA LEU A 156 -2.24 -8.46 6.05
C LEU A 156 -1.26 -8.09 4.94
N ASP A 157 -0.01 -8.54 5.04
CA ASP A 157 1.05 -8.16 4.10
C ASP A 157 1.05 -9.01 2.81
N ASP A 158 0.39 -10.16 2.84
CA ASP A 158 0.36 -11.18 1.77
C ASP A 158 -1.04 -11.40 1.17
N HIS A 159 -2.00 -10.53 1.47
CA HIS A 159 -3.36 -10.66 0.97
C HIS A 159 -3.43 -10.63 -0.58
N PRO A 160 -4.18 -11.53 -1.24
CA PRO A 160 -4.16 -11.68 -2.70
C PRO A 160 -4.62 -10.44 -3.47
N ALA A 161 -5.43 -9.58 -2.84
CA ALA A 161 -5.86 -8.31 -3.43
C ALA A 161 -4.72 -7.28 -3.55
N ILE A 162 -3.60 -7.43 -2.83
CA ILE A 162 -2.53 -6.40 -2.80
C ILE A 162 -1.82 -6.28 -4.15
N GLY A 163 -1.85 -5.06 -4.69
CA GLY A 163 -1.37 -4.75 -6.03
C GLY A 163 -2.40 -5.00 -7.13
N MET A 164 -3.63 -5.42 -6.80
CA MET A 164 -4.73 -5.53 -7.76
C MET A 164 -5.45 -4.20 -7.94
N THR A 165 -6.03 -4.00 -9.13
CA THR A 165 -6.79 -2.80 -9.47
C THR A 165 -8.28 -3.02 -9.24
N MET A 166 -8.93 -2.11 -8.52
CA MET A 166 -10.39 -2.05 -8.43
C MET A 166 -10.98 -1.41 -9.70
N GLU A 167 -11.81 -2.14 -10.43
CA GLU A 167 -12.42 -1.65 -11.67
C GLU A 167 -13.45 -0.54 -11.42
N LYS A 168 -14.24 -0.70 -10.34
CA LYS A 168 -15.40 0.15 -10.08
C LYS A 168 -15.08 1.20 -9.03
N ARG A 169 -15.20 2.46 -9.45
CA ARG A 169 -15.09 3.63 -8.59
C ARG A 169 -16.49 4.05 -8.24
N THR A 170 -16.91 3.76 -7.01
CA THR A 170 -18.07 4.46 -6.45
C THR A 170 -17.52 5.67 -5.70
N VAL A 171 -18.18 6.81 -5.83
CA VAL A 171 -17.79 8.02 -5.11
C VAL A 171 -19.02 8.44 -4.32
N SER A 172 -18.91 8.45 -2.99
CA SER A 172 -19.93 9.05 -2.13
C SER A 172 -19.26 10.03 -1.16
N GLY A 173 -19.28 11.32 -1.53
CA GLY A 173 -18.82 12.40 -0.66
C GLY A 173 -17.29 12.53 -0.46
N PRO A 174 -16.84 13.24 0.60
CA PRO A 174 -15.41 13.47 0.89
C PRO A 174 -14.65 12.19 1.24
N ILE A 175 -15.35 11.08 1.41
CA ILE A 175 -14.81 9.74 1.60
C ILE A 175 -14.84 9.07 0.22
N GLN A 176 -13.68 9.00 -0.44
CA GLN A 176 -13.56 8.21 -1.65
C GLN A 176 -13.53 6.72 -1.26
N GLY A 177 -14.70 6.13 -1.06
CA GLY A 177 -14.90 4.70 -0.89
C GLY A 177 -15.12 4.01 -2.24
N PHE A 178 -14.15 3.23 -2.69
CA PHE A 178 -14.27 2.36 -3.86
C PHE A 178 -15.17 1.16 -3.53
N ASN A 179 -16.43 1.18 -3.95
CA ASN A 179 -17.28 0.03 -3.70
C ASN A 179 -16.96 -1.13 -4.65
N PHE A 180 -16.94 -2.35 -4.12
CA PHE A 180 -17.11 -3.55 -4.94
C PHE A 180 -18.59 -3.64 -5.37
N GLU A 181 -18.83 -3.93 -6.64
CA GLU A 181 -20.19 -4.20 -7.10
C GLU A 181 -20.77 -5.43 -6.39
N GLY A 182 -22.05 -5.37 -6.04
CA GLY A 182 -22.76 -6.43 -5.32
C GLY A 182 -22.84 -6.26 -3.80
N PHE A 183 -22.12 -5.30 -3.22
CA PHE A 183 -22.43 -4.79 -1.89
C PHE A 183 -23.24 -3.51 -2.05
N ASN A 184 -24.53 -3.51 -1.70
CA ASN A 184 -25.28 -2.27 -1.61
C ASN A 184 -25.01 -1.62 -0.25
N PHE A 185 -24.83 -0.30 -0.26
CA PHE A 185 -24.36 0.52 0.86
C PHE A 185 -25.49 1.23 1.61
N ASN A 186 -26.74 0.89 1.28
CA ASN A 186 -27.94 1.57 1.73
C ASN A 186 -29.00 0.60 2.29
N ASP A 187 -28.66 -0.67 2.52
CA ASP A 187 -29.53 -1.58 3.25
C ASP A 187 -29.07 -1.66 4.71
#